data_AF-A0A6H1ZBL5-F1
#
_entry.id   AF-A0A6H1ZBL5-F1
#
_cell.length_a   1.000
_cell.length_b   1.000
_cell.length_c   1.000
_cell.angle_alpha   90.00
_cell.angle_beta   90.00
_cell.angle_gamma   90.00
#
_symmetry.space_group_name_H-M   'P 1'
#
loop_
_entity.id
_entity.type
_entity.pdbx_description
1 polymer ?
#
loop_
_entity_poly.entity_id
_entity_poly.type
_entity_poly.pdbx_seq_one_letter_code
_entity_poly.pdbx_strand_id
1 'polypeptide(L)' 'MSAHKGGKKNKMLIETISCEYIVTNYGNPDTNLINAVKEIYAIPSSRFKGVKRLKDGRLCIKYTVEEVFPEECLFPLNS' A
#
# COMPACT_ATOMS: atom_id res chain seq x y z
N MET A 1 -6.95 -14.46 -46.62
CA MET A 1 -5.95 -14.21 -45.56
C MET A 1 -6.36 -12.95 -44.83
N SER A 2 -6.98 -13.06 -43.65
CA SER A 2 -7.40 -11.88 -42.87
C SER A 2 -6.74 -11.91 -41.50
N ALA A 3 -5.95 -10.87 -41.25
CA ALA A 3 -5.09 -10.68 -40.09
C ALA A 3 -5.87 -10.78 -38.78
N HIS A 4 -5.46 -11.70 -37.91
CA HIS A 4 -5.77 -11.63 -36.49
C HIS A 4 -5.08 -10.40 -35.92
N LYS A 5 -5.85 -9.34 -35.61
CA LYS A 5 -5.42 -8.26 -34.72
C LYS A 5 -5.11 -8.90 -33.37
N GLY A 6 -3.83 -9.14 -33.10
CA GLY A 6 -3.35 -9.55 -31.79
C GLY A 6 -3.80 -8.52 -30.76
N GLY A 7 -4.71 -8.92 -29.88
CA GLY A 7 -5.06 -8.11 -28.72
C GLY A 7 -3.80 -7.88 -27.90
N LYS A 8 -3.34 -6.62 -27.85
CA LYS A 8 -2.33 -6.21 -26.87
C LYS A 8 -2.89 -6.60 -25.50
N LYS A 9 -2.28 -7.58 -24.84
CA LYS A 9 -2.52 -7.82 -23.42
C LYS A 9 -2.01 -6.57 -22.70
N ASN A 10 -2.90 -5.76 -22.16
CA ASN A 10 -2.54 -4.63 -21.33
C ASN A 10 -1.61 -5.13 -20.22
N LYS A 11 -0.34 -4.70 -20.23
CA LYS A 11 0.62 -5.07 -19.20
C LYS A 11 0.36 -4.13 -18.02
N MET A 12 -0.18 -4.67 -16.93
CA MET A 12 -0.30 -3.95 -15.67
C MET A 12 1.01 -4.07 -14.90
N LEU A 13 1.52 -2.94 -14.38
CA LEU A 13 2.62 -2.96 -13.42
C LEU A 13 2.02 -3.08 -12.01
N ILE A 14 2.49 -4.06 -11.25
CA ILE A 14 2.11 -4.25 -9.84
C ILE A 14 3.36 -3.98 -9.01
N GLU A 15 3.31 -2.96 -8.14
CA GLU A 15 4.40 -2.63 -7.24
C GLU A 15 3.97 -2.78 -5.78
N THR A 16 4.89 -3.26 -4.94
CA THR A 16 4.67 -3.33 -3.50
C THR A 16 5.29 -2.12 -2.81
N ILE A 17 4.45 -1.27 -2.25
CA ILE A 17 4.86 -0.03 -1.57
C ILE A 17 4.93 -0.26 -0.07
N SER A 18 5.92 0.33 0.60
CA SER A 18 6.05 0.32 2.06
C SER A 18 5.37 1.54 2.66
N CYS A 19 4.53 1.32 3.66
CA CYS A 19 3.72 2.35 4.30
C CYS A 19 3.93 2.35 5.82
N GLU A 20 3.75 3.52 6.43
CA GLU A 20 3.84 3.73 7.88
C GLU A 20 2.58 4.45 8.39
N TYR A 21 2.04 3.96 9.50
CA TYR A 21 0.90 4.58 10.20
C TYR A 21 1.31 4.93 11.63
N ILE A 22 1.20 6.20 12.01
CA ILE A 22 1.52 6.67 13.36
C ILE A 22 0.26 6.62 14.22
N VAL A 23 0.25 5.73 15.22
CA VAL A 23 -0.84 5.62 16.19
C VAL A 23 -0.87 6.88 17.04
N THR A 24 -2.05 7.51 17.13
CA THR A 24 -2.25 8.70 17.94
C THR A 24 -2.34 8.33 19.42
N ASN A 25 -1.88 9.22 20.30
CA ASN A 25 -1.88 8.99 21.75
C ASN A 25 -3.07 9.68 22.47
N TYR A 26 -4.10 10.12 21.72
CA TYR A 26 -5.27 10.74 22.33
C TYR A 26 -6.24 9.66 22.83
N GLY A 27 -6.53 9.65 24.14
CA GLY A 27 -7.45 8.68 24.73
C GLY A 27 -6.77 7.35 25.08
N ASN A 28 -7.53 6.25 25.00
CA ASN A 28 -7.05 4.93 25.42
C ASN A 28 -6.10 4.32 24.36
N PRO A 29 -4.84 3.99 24.72
CA PRO A 29 -3.85 3.47 23.77
C PRO A 29 -4.26 2.13 23.13
N ASP A 30 -4.97 1.26 23.85
CA ASP A 30 -5.42 -0.03 23.32
C ASP A 30 -6.47 0.17 22.23
N THR A 31 -7.40 1.09 22.44
CA THR A 31 -8.42 1.46 21.46
C THR A 31 -7.80 2.04 20.19
N ASN A 32 -6.80 2.93 20.34
CA ASN A 32 -6.14 3.56 19.20
C ASN A 32 -5.34 2.54 18.37
N LEU A 33 -4.68 1.60 19.04
CA LEU A 33 -3.97 0.52 18.35
C LEU A 33 -4.94 -0.38 17.57
N ILE A 34 -6.06 -0.77 18.18
CA ILE A 34 -7.09 -1.58 17.52
C ILE A 34 -7.65 -0.85 16.30
N ASN A 35 -7.96 0.45 16.43
CA ASN A 35 -8.48 1.25 15.32
C ASN A 35 -7.46 1.37 14.18
N ALA A 36 -6.20 1.65 14.49
CA ALA A 36 -5.15 1.75 13.48
C ALA A 36 -4.96 0.42 12.72
N VAL A 37 -5.00 -0.72 13.43
CA VAL A 37 -4.96 -2.04 12.78
C VAL A 37 -6.18 -2.26 11.89
N LYS A 38 -7.39 -1.95 12.37
CA LYS A 38 -8.62 -2.07 11.57
C LYS A 38 -8.57 -1.23 10.29
N GLU A 39 -8.08 0.00 10.36
CA GLU A 39 -7.93 0.88 9.20
C GLU A 39 -6.97 0.29 8.17
N ILE A 40 -5.81 -0.21 8.61
CA ILE A 40 -4.83 -0.84 7.70
C ILE A 40 -5.43 -2.09 7.05
N TYR A 41 -6.14 -2.93 7.81
CA TYR A 41 -6.78 -4.14 7.28
C TYR A 41 -7.95 -3.83 6.32
N ALA A 42 -8.54 -2.64 6.37
CA ALA A 42 -9.55 -2.21 5.42
C ALA A 42 -8.95 -1.80 4.06
N ILE A 43 -7.64 -1.56 3.98
CA ILE A 43 -6.95 -1.26 2.72
C ILE A 43 -6.80 -2.55 1.91
N PRO A 44 -7.30 -2.61 0.66
CA PRO A 44 -7.12 -3.77 -0.21
C PRO A 44 -5.64 -4.08 -0.43
N SER A 45 -5.32 -5.38 -0.53
CA SER A 45 -3.96 -5.86 -0.74
C SER A 45 -2.94 -5.39 0.31
N SER A 46 -3.38 -4.94 1.48
CA SER A 46 -2.48 -4.57 2.56
C SER A 46 -1.91 -5.80 3.26
N ARG A 47 -0.66 -5.72 3.69
CA ARG A 47 0.01 -6.74 4.49
C ARG A 47 0.72 -6.11 5.66
N PHE A 48 0.32 -6.47 6.87
CA PHE A 48 1.00 -6.06 8.10
C PHE A 48 2.46 -6.53 8.12
N LYS A 49 3.39 -5.67 8.56
CA LYS A 49 4.82 -5.98 8.67
C LYS A 49 5.35 -5.91 10.10
N GLY A 50 4.79 -5.06 10.95
CA GLY A 50 5.20 -4.98 12.35
C GLY A 50 4.81 -3.67 13.04
N VAL A 51 5.10 -3.58 14.33
CA VAL A 51 4.95 -2.34 15.12
C VAL A 51 6.31 -1.95 15.69
N LYS A 52 6.62 -0.65 15.62
CA LYS A 52 7.83 -0.06 16.20
C LYS A 52 7.46 1.08 17.15
N ARG A 53 8.16 1.22 18.28
CA ARG A 53 8.08 2.40 19.13
C ARG A 53 9.03 3.49 18.63
N LEU A 54 8.53 4.70 18.45
CA LEU A 54 9.31 5.88 18.08
C LEU A 54 10.00 6.49 19.30
N LYS A 55 10.95 7.41 19.05
CA LYS A 55 11.74 8.07 20.12
C LYS A 55 10.88 8.89 21.08
N ASP A 56 9.75 9.42 20.60
CA ASP A 56 8.79 10.19 21.39
C ASP A 56 7.73 9.32 22.09
N GLY A 57 7.91 7.99 22.06
CA GLY A 57 7.03 7.03 22.74
C GLY A 57 5.79 6.63 21.92
N ARG A 58 5.51 7.27 20.78
CA ARG A 58 4.41 6.88 19.87
C ARG A 58 4.67 5.51 19.22
N LEU A 59 3.60 4.84 18.81
CA LEU A 59 3.68 3.60 18.05
C LEU A 59 3.56 3.89 16.55
N CYS A 60 4.39 3.22 15.76
CA CYS A 60 4.36 3.24 14.31
C CYS A 60 4.08 1.83 13.81
N ILE A 61 2.98 1.64 13.07
CA ILE A 61 2.68 0.39 12.39
C ILE A 61 3.29 0.44 10.99
N LYS A 62 4.03 -0.59 10.61
CA LYS A 62 4.57 -0.77 9.26
C LYS A 62 3.73 -1.79 8.52
N TYR A 63 3.38 -1.48 7.28
CA TYR A 63 2.63 -2.37 6.40
C TYR A 63 3.06 -2.15 4.94
N THR A 64 2.62 -3.02 4.04
CA THR A 64 2.78 -2.83 2.60
C THR A 64 1.44 -2.87 1.89
N VAL A 65 1.34 -2.23 0.72
CA VAL A 65 0.19 -2.29 -0.17
C VAL A 65 0.68 -2.63 -1.57
N GLU A 66 -0.07 -3.43 -2.31
CA GLU A 66 0.16 -3.61 -3.75
C GLU A 66 -0.63 -2.56 -4.51
N GLU A 67 0.07 -1.68 -5.23
CA GLU A 67 -0.55 -0.71 -6.12
C GLU A 67 -0.43 -1.19 -7.58
N VAL A 68 -1.54 -1.04 -8.31
CA VAL A 68 -1.62 -1.40 -9.72
C VAL A 68 -1.61 -0.12 -10.54
N PHE A 69 -0.53 0.10 -11.27
CA PHE A 69 -0.41 1.26 -12.14
C PHE A 69 -0.86 0.89 -13.56
N PRO A 70 -1.84 1.62 -14.13
CA PRO A 70 -2.15 1.49 -15.55
C PRO A 70 -0.97 2.02 -16.37
N GLU A 71 -0.72 1.40 -17.52
CA GLU A 71 0.39 1.74 -18.44
C GLU A 71 0.40 3.22 -18.84
N GLU A 72 -0.78 3.86 -18.87
CA GLU A 72 -0.96 5.28 -19.17
C GLU A 72 -0.29 6.23 -18.15
N CYS A 73 -0.05 5.75 -16.92
CA CYS A 73 0.65 6.49 -15.87
C CYS A 73 2.16 6.20 -15.83
N LEU A 74 2.62 5.20 -16.59
CA LEU A 74 4.03 4.88 -16.72
C LEU A 74 4.64 5.80 -17.78
N PHE A 75 5.25 6.90 -17.34
CA PHE A 75 6.02 7.75 -18.24
C PHE A 75 7.04 6.89 -19.01
N PRO A 76 7.13 7.02 -20.35
CA PRO A 76 8.12 6.26 -21.09
C PRO A 76 9.52 6.68 -20.62
N LEU A 77 10.29 5.73 -20.09
CA LEU A 77 11.65 5.92 -19.59
C LEU A 77 12.70 6.19 -20.68
N ASN A 78 12.29 6.50 -21.92
CA ASN A 78 13.18 6.70 -23.05
C ASN A 78 12.97 8.09 -23.66
N SER A 79 13.85 9.02 -23.31
CA SER A 79 14.29 10.11 -24.19
C SER A 79 15.66 9.74 -24.73
#